data_AF-A0A2V9TJA1-F1
#
_entry.id   AF-A0A2V9TJA1-F1
#
_cell.length_a   1.000
_cell.length_b   1.000
_cell.length_c   1.000
_cell.angle_alpha   90.00
_cell.angle_beta   90.00
_cell.angle_gamma   90.00
#
_symmetry.space_group_name_H-M   'P 1'
#
loop_
_entity.id
_entity.type
_entity.pdbx_description
1 polymer ?
#
loop_
_entity_poly.entity_id
_entity_poly.type
_entity_poly.pdbx_seq_one_letter_code
_entity_poly.pdbx_strand_id
1 'polypeptide(L)'
;IKMNGPCAKVNLVLAEEPRVHGMPPDTSPAQRALFTLIPSLEFAERCYDIAKLGEIPEQLWIDCVVASNVDDTLAPKDRHIMTCFVQYVPYFLRCGSWDENRELLGSRVIKKIAEYAPNVPGAIVARQVLTPLDLE
;
A
#
# COMPACT_ATOMS: atom_id res chain seq x y z
N ILE A 1 -23.54 -8.50 11.28
CA ILE A 1 -22.23 -9.08 11.66
C ILE A 1 -21.22 -7.95 11.50
N LYS A 2 -20.66 -7.40 12.58
CA LYS A 2 -19.47 -6.53 12.50
C LYS A 2 -18.27 -7.46 12.39
N MET A 3 -17.53 -7.38 11.31
CA MET A 3 -16.36 -8.21 11.08
C MET A 3 -15.18 -7.26 11.07
N ASN A 4 -14.30 -7.37 12.07
CA ASN A 4 -13.12 -6.51 12.18
C ASN A 4 -12.30 -6.65 10.89
N GLY A 5 -12.30 -5.62 10.04
CA GLY A 5 -11.57 -5.64 8.78
C GLY A 5 -10.06 -5.55 9.02
N PRO A 6 -9.25 -6.57 8.69
CA PRO A 6 -7.80 -6.55 8.95
C PRO A 6 -7.05 -5.85 7.81
N CYS A 7 -7.57 -4.72 7.32
CA CYS A 7 -7.03 -4.02 6.17
C CYS A 7 -6.87 -2.52 6.42
N ALA A 8 -5.89 -1.95 5.74
CA ALA A 8 -5.68 -0.51 5.67
C ALA A 8 -5.51 -0.09 4.21
N LYS A 9 -5.65 1.20 3.94
CA LYS A 9 -5.50 1.77 2.61
C LYS A 9 -4.58 2.98 2.65
N VAL A 10 -3.60 3.02 1.76
CA VAL A 10 -2.72 4.19 1.60
C VAL A 10 -2.91 4.74 0.19
N ASN A 11 -3.38 5.98 0.09
CA ASN A 11 -3.52 6.68 -1.18
C ASN A 11 -2.31 7.59 -1.38
N LEU A 12 -1.76 7.58 -2.58
CA LEU A 12 -0.62 8.37 -2.98
C LEU A 12 -0.93 9.13 -4.26
N VAL A 13 -0.59 10.42 -4.24
CA VAL A 13 -0.48 11.23 -5.46
C VAL A 13 1.00 11.29 -5.82
N LEU A 14 1.33 10.89 -7.05
CA LEU A 14 2.71 10.80 -7.53
C LEU A 14 2.95 11.80 -8.67
N ALA A 15 4.15 12.37 -8.70
CA ALA A 15 4.63 13.25 -9.77
C ALA A 15 5.15 12.49 -11.00
N GLU A 16 5.44 11.19 -10.84
CA GLU A 16 5.80 10.28 -11.93
C GLU A 16 5.27 8.87 -11.64
N GLU A 17 5.14 8.06 -12.69
CA GLU A 17 4.67 6.68 -12.60
C GLU A 17 5.65 5.80 -11.78
N PRO A 18 5.16 4.86 -10.94
CA PRO A 18 6.00 3.84 -10.32
C PRO A 18 6.76 3.01 -11.36
N ARG A 19 8.08 2.89 -11.20
CA ARG A 19 8.94 2.06 -12.05
C ARG A 19 9.27 0.76 -11.34
N VAL A 20 8.37 -0.22 -11.48
CA VAL A 20 8.51 -1.51 -10.79
C VAL A 20 9.61 -2.36 -11.44
N HIS A 21 10.54 -2.84 -10.61
CA HIS A 21 11.59 -3.76 -11.01
C HIS A 21 11.01 -5.10 -11.49
N GLY A 22 11.62 -5.66 -12.54
CA GLY A 22 11.20 -6.92 -13.14
C GLY A 22 10.02 -6.81 -14.10
N MET A 23 9.41 -5.62 -14.24
CA MET A 23 8.38 -5.39 -15.25
C MET A 23 9.02 -5.33 -16.66
N PRO A 24 8.52 -6.10 -17.65
CA PRO A 24 9.02 -6.03 -19.02
C PRO A 24 8.93 -4.62 -19.61
N PRO A 25 9.91 -4.16 -20.41
CA PRO A 25 9.93 -2.80 -20.95
C PRO A 25 8.79 -2.50 -21.93
N ASP A 26 8.20 -3.52 -22.54
CA ASP A 26 7.08 -3.47 -23.49
C ASP A 26 5.70 -3.58 -22.83
N THR A 27 5.65 -3.63 -21.50
CA THR A 27 4.40 -3.70 -20.73
C THR A 27 3.56 -2.44 -20.96
N SER A 28 2.30 -2.58 -21.37
CA SER A 28 1.38 -1.44 -21.57
C SER A 28 1.01 -0.75 -20.24
N PRO A 29 0.59 0.54 -20.24
CA PRO A 29 0.16 1.23 -19.02
C PRO A 29 -0.87 0.46 -18.20
N ALA A 30 -1.88 -0.13 -18.87
CA ALA A 30 -2.91 -0.93 -18.22
C ALA A 30 -2.35 -2.18 -17.52
N GLN A 31 -1.35 -2.84 -18.10
CA GLN A 31 -0.66 -3.97 -17.45
C GLN A 31 0.24 -3.53 -16.29
N ARG A 32 0.74 -2.29 -16.31
CA ARG A 32 1.50 -1.70 -15.20
C ARG A 32 0.62 -1.15 -14.07
N ALA A 33 -0.71 -1.16 -14.25
CA ALA A 33 -1.65 -0.55 -13.33
C ALA A 33 -1.85 -1.34 -12.04
N LEU A 34 -1.48 -2.62 -11.98
CA LEU A 34 -1.62 -3.46 -10.80
C LEU A 34 -0.35 -4.25 -10.55
N PHE A 35 0.16 -4.20 -9.32
CA PHE A 35 1.25 -5.06 -8.87
C PHE A 35 1.13 -5.38 -7.38
N THR A 36 1.38 -6.63 -7.02
CA THR A 36 1.31 -7.13 -5.63
C THR A 36 2.72 -7.35 -5.09
N LEU A 37 2.97 -6.83 -3.88
CA LEU A 37 4.25 -6.93 -3.20
C LEU A 37 4.24 -8.13 -2.24
N ILE A 38 5.16 -9.07 -2.51
CA ILE A 38 5.35 -10.37 -1.86
C ILE A 38 4.12 -11.30 -1.88
N PRO A 39 4.04 -12.21 -2.85
CA PRO A 39 2.90 -13.12 -3.01
C PRO A 39 3.08 -14.52 -2.36
N SER A 40 3.96 -14.71 -1.37
CA SER A 40 4.17 -16.04 -0.78
C SER A 40 3.23 -16.32 0.39
N LEU A 41 2.72 -17.56 0.46
CA LEU A 41 1.83 -17.99 1.55
C LEU A 41 2.49 -17.85 2.92
N GLU A 42 3.73 -18.31 3.04
CA GLU A 42 4.53 -18.23 4.28
C GLU A 42 4.69 -16.77 4.78
N PHE A 43 4.73 -15.82 3.85
CA PHE A 43 4.80 -14.40 4.19
C PHE A 43 3.45 -13.86 4.65
N ALA A 44 2.36 -14.24 3.96
CA ALA A 44 1.00 -13.90 4.37
C ALA A 44 0.69 -14.42 5.78
N GLU A 45 1.05 -15.68 6.07
CA GLU A 45 0.88 -16.30 7.39
C GLU A 45 1.64 -15.54 8.47
N ARG A 46 2.90 -15.15 8.20
CA ARG A 46 3.70 -14.36 9.15
C ARG A 46 3.08 -12.99 9.44
N CYS A 47 2.61 -12.30 8.40
CA CYS A 47 1.93 -11.00 8.59
C CYS A 47 0.65 -11.18 9.41
N TYR A 48 -0.12 -12.22 9.10
CA TYR A 48 -1.34 -12.54 9.81
C TYR A 48 -1.10 -12.86 11.30
N ASP A 49 -0.09 -13.66 11.62
CA ASP A 49 0.23 -14.02 13.00
C ASP A 49 0.73 -12.82 13.82
N ILE A 50 1.51 -11.93 13.22
CA ILE A 50 1.91 -10.67 13.89
C ILE A 50 0.68 -9.77 14.13
N ALA A 51 -0.21 -9.64 13.13
CA ALA A 51 -1.43 -8.84 13.25
C ALA A 51 -2.39 -9.38 14.31
N LYS A 52 -2.49 -10.71 14.47
CA LYS A 52 -3.28 -11.32 15.57
C LYS A 52 -2.79 -10.89 16.96
N LEU A 53 -1.50 -10.60 17.10
CA LEU A 53 -0.92 -10.13 18.35
C LEU A 53 -1.12 -8.63 18.58
N GLY A 54 -1.88 -7.94 17.71
CA GLY A 54 -2.11 -6.50 17.79
C GLY A 54 -0.91 -5.67 17.33
N GLU A 55 0.03 -6.26 16.59
CA GLU A 55 1.22 -5.58 16.11
C GLU A 55 1.11 -5.26 14.63
N ILE A 56 1.67 -4.12 14.22
CA ILE A 56 1.84 -3.81 12.80
C ILE A 56 3.04 -4.64 12.30
N PRO A 57 2.91 -5.46 11.25
CA PRO A 57 4.06 -6.15 10.66
C PRO A 57 5.11 -5.17 10.12
N GLU A 58 6.41 -5.49 10.27
CA GLU A 58 7.49 -4.67 9.70
C GLU A 58 7.53 -4.74 8.18
N GLN A 59 7.22 -5.93 7.65
CA GLN A 59 7.05 -6.21 6.24
C GLN A 59 5.56 -6.42 5.99
N LEU A 60 5.03 -5.80 4.94
CA LEU A 60 3.59 -5.76 4.68
C LEU A 60 3.26 -6.44 3.35
N TRP A 61 2.10 -7.11 3.32
CA TRP A 61 1.46 -7.52 2.07
C TRP A 61 0.71 -6.33 1.49
N ILE A 62 1.06 -5.93 0.25
CA ILE A 62 0.53 -4.71 -0.35
C ILE A 62 0.12 -4.98 -1.80
N ASP A 63 -1.14 -4.70 -2.11
CA ASP A 63 -1.64 -4.63 -3.48
C ASP A 63 -1.65 -3.17 -3.94
N CYS A 64 -0.87 -2.84 -4.97
CA CYS A 64 -0.75 -1.48 -5.49
C CYS A 64 -1.52 -1.33 -6.80
N VAL A 65 -2.41 -0.33 -6.86
CA VAL A 65 -3.24 -0.01 -8.03
C VAL A 65 -2.96 1.41 -8.48
N VAL A 66 -2.39 1.58 -9.66
CA VAL A 66 -2.19 2.88 -10.33
C VAL A 66 -3.33 3.11 -11.32
N ALA A 67 -4.52 3.44 -10.80
CA ALA A 67 -5.74 3.51 -11.61
C ALA A 67 -5.64 4.50 -12.79
N SER A 68 -4.86 5.57 -12.61
CA SER A 68 -4.60 6.58 -13.65
C SER A 68 -3.85 6.05 -14.88
N ASN A 69 -3.28 4.85 -14.81
CA ASN A 69 -2.68 4.19 -15.98
C ASN A 69 -3.73 3.55 -16.90
N VAL A 70 -4.94 3.30 -16.39
CA VAL A 70 -6.07 2.74 -17.16
C VAL A 70 -7.00 3.85 -17.62
N ASP A 71 -7.23 4.84 -16.75
CA ASP A 71 -8.10 5.99 -17.01
C ASP A 71 -7.40 7.27 -16.55
N ASP A 72 -6.90 8.05 -17.51
CA ASP A 72 -6.14 9.27 -17.27
C ASP A 72 -7.00 10.42 -16.72
N THR A 73 -8.34 10.31 -16.81
CA THR A 73 -9.27 11.32 -16.26
C THR A 73 -9.33 11.29 -14.73
N LEU A 74 -8.86 10.21 -14.10
CA LEU A 74 -8.83 10.05 -12.66
C LEU A 74 -7.79 10.95 -11.99
N ALA A 75 -6.78 11.44 -12.71
CA ALA A 75 -5.71 12.27 -12.17
C ALA A 75 -5.54 13.56 -12.97
N PRO A 76 -5.08 14.66 -12.36
CA PRO A 76 -4.60 15.81 -13.10
C PRO A 76 -3.47 15.41 -14.07
N LYS A 77 -3.28 16.20 -15.12
CA LYS A 77 -2.17 16.01 -16.07
C LYS A 77 -0.82 15.91 -15.32
N ASP A 78 0.02 14.98 -15.74
CA ASP A 78 1.34 14.72 -15.17
C ASP A 78 1.29 14.34 -13.68
N ARG A 79 0.18 13.71 -13.24
CA ARG A 79 0.04 13.11 -11.91
C ARG A 79 -0.46 11.68 -12.05
N HIS A 80 -0.08 10.85 -11.09
CA HIS A 80 -0.55 9.48 -11.00
C HIS A 80 -1.21 9.25 -9.64
N ILE A 81 -2.32 8.52 -9.63
CA ILE A 81 -3.00 8.13 -8.39
C ILE A 81 -2.71 6.65 -8.16
N MET A 82 -2.02 6.38 -7.06
CA MET A 82 -1.75 5.01 -6.61
C MET A 82 -2.49 4.74 -5.31
N THR A 83 -3.32 3.71 -5.32
CA THR A 83 -3.98 3.16 -4.13
C THR A 83 -3.28 1.89 -3.71
N CYS A 84 -2.87 1.83 -2.46
CA CYS A 84 -2.23 0.65 -1.87
C CYS A 84 -3.19 0.04 -0.85
N PHE A 85 -3.62 -1.20 -1.09
CA PHE A 85 -4.36 -2.01 -0.12
C PHE A 85 -3.37 -2.81 0.70
N VAL A 86 -3.39 -2.61 2.01
CA VAL A 86 -2.51 -3.29 2.96
C VAL A 86 -3.32 -4.37 3.66
N GLN A 87 -2.88 -5.61 3.53
CA GLN A 87 -3.52 -6.74 4.18
C GLN A 87 -2.79 -7.11 5.48
N TYR A 88 -3.51 -7.80 6.36
CA TYR A 88 -2.99 -8.30 7.64
C TYR A 88 -2.47 -7.19 8.55
N VAL A 89 -3.33 -6.19 8.80
CA VAL A 89 -3.11 -5.19 9.84
C VAL A 89 -4.08 -5.42 11.00
N PRO A 90 -3.64 -5.20 12.25
CA PRO A 90 -4.48 -5.41 13.42
C PRO A 90 -5.60 -4.37 13.49
N TYR A 91 -6.82 -4.78 13.81
CA TYR A 91 -7.89 -3.82 14.07
C TYR A 91 -7.62 -3.00 15.34
N PHE A 92 -7.25 -3.69 16.43
CA PHE A 92 -6.78 -3.09 17.68
C PHE A 92 -5.28 -3.29 17.86
N LEU A 93 -4.55 -2.20 18.10
CA LEU A 93 -3.14 -2.27 18.42
C LEU A 93 -2.93 -2.75 19.87
N ARG A 94 -1.92 -3.61 20.08
CA ARG A 94 -1.51 -4.05 21.42
C ARG A 94 -0.93 -2.91 22.23
N CYS A 95 -0.25 -1.98 21.57
CA CYS A 95 0.40 -0.83 22.17
C CYS A 95 0.06 0.44 21.38
N GLY A 96 -0.42 1.47 22.07
CA GLY A 96 -0.77 2.76 21.48
C GLY A 96 -2.08 2.75 20.69
N SER A 97 -2.33 3.83 19.95
CA SER A 97 -3.51 4.00 19.10
C SER A 97 -3.14 4.09 17.61
N TRP A 98 -4.15 3.96 16.75
CA TRP A 98 -3.97 4.18 15.32
C TRP A 98 -3.61 5.64 15.00
N ASP A 99 -4.03 6.61 15.81
CA ASP A 99 -3.63 8.01 15.63
C ASP A 99 -2.12 8.20 15.85
N GLU A 100 -1.52 7.47 16.79
CA GLU A 100 -0.08 7.49 17.05
C GLU A 100 0.73 6.70 16.01
N ASN A 101 0.16 5.63 15.47
CA ASN A 101 0.87 4.67 14.60
C ASN A 101 0.52 4.79 13.11
N ARG A 102 -0.37 5.70 12.72
CA ARG A 102 -0.78 5.95 11.32
C ARG A 102 0.43 6.25 10.43
N GLU A 103 1.31 7.13 10.90
CA GLU A 103 2.51 7.52 10.14
C GLU A 103 3.54 6.39 10.05
N LEU A 104 3.60 5.52 11.07
CA LEU A 104 4.42 4.31 11.05
C LEU A 104 3.95 3.36 9.95
N LEU A 105 2.64 3.10 9.87
CA LEU A 105 2.06 2.28 8.80
C LEU A 105 2.38 2.87 7.42
N GLY A 106 2.10 4.16 7.23
CA GLY A 106 2.37 4.84 5.96
C GLY A 106 3.85 4.77 5.56
N SER A 107 4.77 4.89 6.52
CA SER A 107 6.20 4.80 6.28
C SER A 107 6.65 3.38 5.91
N ARG A 108 6.09 2.36 6.55
CA ARG A 108 6.36 0.95 6.21
C ARG A 108 5.83 0.58 4.82
N VAL A 109 4.66 1.09 4.44
CA VAL A 109 4.12 0.93 3.08
C VAL A 109 5.06 1.54 2.04
N ILE A 110 5.50 2.79 2.23
CA ILE A 110 6.43 3.44 1.29
C ILE A 110 7.76 2.68 1.23
N LYS A 111 8.32 2.31 2.39
CA LYS A 111 9.55 1.53 2.47
C LYS A 111 9.42 0.25 1.65
N LYS A 112 8.29 -0.45 1.79
CA LYS A 112 8.05 -1.70 1.08
C LYS A 112 7.91 -1.48 -0.43
N ILE A 113 7.19 -0.45 -0.86
CA ILE A 113 7.08 -0.08 -2.27
C ILE A 113 8.45 0.25 -2.84
N ALA A 114 9.30 0.98 -2.10
CA ALA A 114 10.63 1.38 -2.54
C ALA A 114 11.56 0.19 -2.84
N GLU A 115 11.36 -0.97 -2.21
CA GLU A 115 12.10 -2.19 -2.51
C GLU A 115 11.84 -2.69 -3.95
N TYR A 116 10.66 -2.39 -4.51
CA TYR A 116 10.25 -2.83 -5.85
C TYR A 116 10.18 -1.68 -6.86
N ALA A 117 9.86 -0.46 -6.42
CA ALA A 117 9.78 0.75 -7.24
C ALA A 117 10.50 1.91 -6.52
N PRO A 118 11.85 1.96 -6.58
CA PRO A 118 12.66 2.89 -5.77
C PRO A 118 12.44 4.37 -6.07
N ASN A 119 11.80 4.70 -7.19
CA ASN A 119 11.49 6.06 -7.56
C ASN A 119 10.27 6.62 -6.80
N VAL A 120 9.39 5.74 -6.31
CA VAL A 120 8.12 6.14 -5.67
C VAL A 120 8.34 7.10 -4.50
N PRO A 121 9.25 6.89 -3.53
CA PRO A 121 9.44 7.83 -2.43
C PRO A 121 9.74 9.27 -2.87
N GLY A 122 10.51 9.43 -3.95
CA GLY A 122 10.83 10.75 -4.52
C GLY A 122 9.69 11.34 -5.36
N ALA A 123 8.77 10.50 -5.83
CA ALA A 123 7.61 10.91 -6.62
C ALA A 123 6.41 11.35 -5.77
N ILE A 124 6.37 11.07 -4.46
CA ILE A 124 5.20 11.37 -3.62
C ILE A 124 4.99 12.88 -3.49
N VAL A 125 3.84 13.33 -3.98
CA VAL A 125 3.33 14.71 -3.83
C VAL A 125 2.44 14.82 -2.59
N ALA A 126 1.59 13.82 -2.39
CA ALA A 126 0.68 13.76 -1.25
C ALA A 126 0.43 12.30 -0.85
N ARG A 127 0.16 12.10 0.44
CA ARG A 127 -0.16 10.80 1.03
C ARG A 127 -1.37 10.94 1.94
N GLN A 128 -2.25 9.93 1.89
CA GLN A 128 -3.28 9.70 2.89
C GLN A 128 -3.20 8.26 3.37
N VAL A 129 -3.18 8.05 4.68
CA VAL A 129 -3.23 6.72 5.30
C VAL A 129 -4.59 6.56 5.96
N LEU A 130 -5.32 5.52 5.58
CA LEU A 130 -6.59 5.08 6.16
C LEU A 130 -6.32 3.76 6.90
N THR A 131 -6.53 3.78 8.20
CA THR A 131 -6.35 2.65 9.12
C THR A 131 -7.61 1.77 9.12
N PRO A 132 -7.57 0.57 9.73
CA PRO A 132 -8.77 -0.27 9.86
C PRO A 132 -9.97 0.46 10.45
N LEU A 133 -9.74 1.40 11.38
CA LEU A 133 -10.80 2.18 12.03
C LEU A 133 -11.44 3.23 11.11
N ASP A 134 -10.74 3.70 10.08
CA ASP A 134 -11.27 4.68 9.13
C ASP A 134 -12.10 4.04 8.01
N LEU A 135 -12.05 2.71 7.89
CA LEU A 135 -12.69 1.94 6.81
C LEU A 135 -14.02 1.29 7.22
N GLU A 136 -14.46 1.46 8.47
CA GLU A 136 -15.72 0.92 9.02
C GLU A 136 -16.83 1.95 9.25
#